data_AF-A0A2E5CHR6-F1
#
_entry.id   AF-A0A2E5CHR6-F1
#
_cell.length_a   1.000
_cell.length_b   1.000
_cell.length_c   1.000
_cell.angle_alpha   90.00
_cell.angle_beta   90.00
_cell.angle_gamma   90.00
#
_symmetry.space_group_name_H-M   'P 1'
#
loop_
_entity.id
_entity.type
_entity.pdbx_description
1 polymer ?
#
loop_
_entity_poly.entity_id
_entity_poly.type
_entity_poly.pdbx_seq_one_letter_code
_entity_poly.pdbx_strand_id
1 'polypeptide(L)'
;MSQQPNIQIESKKNLENSDLPVPRSQGKDYPRKPLKSPNEEVFSIPSPDSGYALKLIKPFTAMWKNNHKHKLITKVVTNLVIFQASKVGRAPTKSDVIKVIEILKITDSDIGVLDTETLKKCSSESIQGLHLSKLFDANQEEKN
;
A
#
# COMPACT_ATOMS: atom_id res chain seq x y z
N MET A 1 42.03 38.38 -22.82
CA MET A 1 40.87 38.76 -23.66
C MET A 1 39.70 37.88 -23.28
N SER A 2 38.63 38.43 -22.69
CA SER A 2 37.39 37.69 -22.42
C SER A 2 36.37 38.00 -23.50
N GLN A 3 35.97 36.99 -24.29
CA GLN A 3 34.81 37.12 -25.16
C GLN A 3 33.56 36.93 -24.31
N GLN A 4 32.77 37.99 -24.13
CA GLN A 4 31.42 37.85 -23.58
C GLN A 4 30.42 37.76 -24.75
N PRO A 5 29.42 36.85 -24.68
CA PRO A 5 28.42 36.74 -25.73
C PRO A 5 27.49 37.96 -25.73
N ASN A 6 27.24 38.49 -26.93
CA ASN A 6 26.32 39.62 -27.16
C ASN A 6 24.87 39.12 -27.08
N ILE A 7 24.28 39.13 -25.88
CA ILE A 7 22.89 38.73 -25.67
C ILE A 7 22.00 39.94 -25.98
N GLN A 8 21.21 39.85 -27.05
CA GLN A 8 20.19 40.85 -27.34
C GLN A 8 19.05 40.68 -26.35
N ILE A 9 18.92 41.65 -25.43
CA ILE A 9 17.84 41.68 -24.44
C ILE A 9 16.64 42.33 -25.12
N GLU A 10 15.78 41.53 -25.74
CA GLU A 10 14.47 42.02 -26.17
C GLU A 10 13.60 42.30 -24.93
N SER A 11 13.02 43.50 -24.89
CA SER A 11 12.06 43.90 -23.85
C SER A 11 10.83 43.02 -23.95
N LYS A 12 10.70 42.09 -22.98
CA LYS A 12 9.53 41.22 -22.84
C LYS A 12 8.26 42.08 -22.84
N LYS A 13 7.42 41.90 -23.86
CA LYS A 13 6.07 42.47 -23.90
C LYS A 13 5.31 41.95 -22.68
N ASN A 14 4.69 42.85 -21.92
CA ASN A 14 3.79 42.49 -20.82
C ASN A 14 2.63 41.67 -21.39
N LEU A 15 2.64 40.38 -21.09
CA LEU A 15 1.51 39.50 -21.38
C LEU A 15 0.46 39.77 -20.28
N GLU A 16 -0.49 40.66 -20.55
CA GLU A 16 -1.72 40.76 -19.77
C GLU A 16 -2.57 39.51 -20.03
N ASN A 17 -2.24 38.42 -19.36
CA ASN A 17 -3.19 37.37 -19.03
C ASN A 17 -2.86 36.96 -17.59
N SER A 18 -3.34 37.74 -16.64
CA SER A 18 -3.43 37.25 -15.26
C SER A 18 -4.41 36.09 -15.27
N ASP A 19 -3.90 34.86 -15.12
CA ASP A 19 -4.73 33.73 -14.74
C ASP A 19 -5.39 34.09 -13.41
N LEU A 20 -6.67 34.47 -13.47
CA LEU A 20 -7.47 34.61 -12.27
C LEU A 20 -7.38 33.28 -11.50
N PRO A 21 -7.21 33.29 -10.17
CA PRO A 21 -7.22 32.06 -9.42
C PRO A 21 -8.57 31.39 -9.64
N VAL A 22 -8.55 30.20 -10.26
CA VAL A 22 -9.75 29.39 -10.47
C VAL A 22 -10.42 29.18 -9.10
N PRO A 23 -11.74 29.41 -8.96
CA PRO A 23 -12.42 29.20 -7.69
C PRO A 23 -12.16 27.77 -7.21
N ARG A 24 -11.49 27.61 -6.06
CA ARG A 24 -11.44 26.31 -5.40
C ARG A 24 -12.87 26.01 -4.95
N SER A 25 -13.46 24.94 -5.47
CA SER A 25 -14.67 24.36 -4.91
C SER A 25 -14.43 24.15 -3.41
N GLN A 26 -15.10 24.94 -2.58
CA GLN A 26 -15.30 24.56 -1.18
C GLN A 26 -16.16 23.30 -1.27
N GLY A 27 -15.55 22.15 -1.00
CA GLY A 27 -16.17 20.84 -1.24
C GLY A 27 -17.61 20.84 -0.73
N LYS A 28 -18.51 20.20 -1.50
CA LYS A 28 -19.94 20.08 -1.17
C LYS A 28 -20.13 19.74 0.32
N ASP A 29 -21.12 20.38 0.94
CA ASP A 29 -21.62 20.10 2.29
C ASP A 29 -22.22 18.69 2.37
N TYR A 30 -21.36 17.67 2.28
CA TYR A 30 -21.74 16.32 2.67
C TYR A 30 -21.83 16.30 4.19
N PRO A 31 -22.86 15.66 4.77
CA PRO A 31 -22.90 15.45 6.21
C PRO A 31 -21.59 14.82 6.64
N ARG A 32 -20.93 15.45 7.62
CA ARG A 32 -19.64 15.02 8.16
C ARG A 32 -19.80 13.55 8.54
N LYS A 33 -19.03 12.66 7.90
CA LYS A 33 -19.02 11.25 8.31
C LYS A 33 -18.72 11.20 9.81
N PRO A 34 -19.45 10.39 10.59
CA PRO A 34 -19.20 10.27 12.02
C PRO A 34 -17.73 9.91 12.24
N LEU A 35 -17.13 10.55 13.25
CA LEU A 35 -15.77 10.24 13.68
C LEU A 35 -15.73 8.75 14.04
N LYS A 36 -14.87 7.99 13.34
CA LYS A 36 -14.70 6.57 13.61
C LYS A 36 -14.15 6.39 15.02
N SER A 37 -14.64 5.36 15.72
CA SER A 37 -14.15 5.07 17.07
C SER A 37 -12.66 4.71 17.00
N PRO A 38 -11.83 5.05 18.00
CA PRO A 38 -10.41 4.67 18.05
C PRO A 38 -10.16 3.16 17.93
N ASN A 39 -11.17 2.34 18.22
CA ASN A 39 -11.12 0.88 18.15
C ASN A 39 -11.53 0.30 16.79
N GLU A 40 -11.98 1.16 15.86
CA GLU A 40 -12.23 0.74 14.48
C GLU A 40 -10.88 0.75 13.75
N GLU A 41 -10.14 -0.36 13.84
CA GLU A 41 -8.90 -0.57 13.07
C GLU A 41 -9.21 -0.58 11.57
N VAL A 42 -9.21 0.61 10.98
CA VAL A 42 -9.37 0.78 9.54
C VAL A 42 -7.98 0.73 8.92
N PHE A 43 -7.48 -0.47 8.66
CA PHE A 43 -6.32 -0.71 7.78
C PHE A 43 -6.62 -0.38 6.29
N SER A 44 -7.56 0.52 6.04
CA SER A 44 -8.14 0.81 4.73
C SER A 44 -7.97 2.28 4.37
N ILE A 45 -6.72 2.73 4.26
CA ILE A 45 -6.36 3.99 3.61
C ILE A 45 -5.05 3.72 2.85
N PRO A 46 -4.81 4.31 1.67
CA PRO A 46 -3.46 4.39 1.12
C PRO A 46 -2.60 5.29 2.03
N SER A 47 -2.24 4.78 3.21
CA SER A 47 -1.27 5.39 4.11
C SER A 47 0.11 5.30 3.46
N PRO A 48 1.07 6.16 3.84
CA PRO A 48 2.46 6.08 3.35
C PRO A 48 3.04 4.66 3.43
N ASP A 49 2.65 3.90 4.45
CA ASP A 49 3.05 2.52 4.68
C ASP A 49 2.56 1.54 3.62
N SER A 50 1.38 1.77 3.03
CA SER A 50 0.84 0.89 1.97
C SER A 50 1.67 0.95 0.68
N GLY A 51 2.08 2.15 0.28
CA GLY A 51 2.98 2.35 -0.87
C GLY A 51 4.37 1.78 -0.60
N TYR A 52 4.88 1.96 0.63
CA TYR A 52 6.17 1.43 1.02
C TYR A 52 6.17 -0.11 1.10
N ALA A 53 5.14 -0.72 1.67
CA ALA A 53 4.95 -2.17 1.70
C ALA A 53 4.91 -2.75 0.27
N LEU A 54 4.19 -2.11 -0.65
CA LEU A 54 4.13 -2.57 -2.04
C LEU A 54 5.51 -2.53 -2.72
N LYS A 55 6.32 -1.49 -2.43
CA LYS A 55 7.71 -1.39 -2.91
C LYS A 55 8.56 -2.54 -2.40
N LEU A 56 8.39 -2.93 -1.14
CA LEU A 56 9.12 -4.05 -0.53
C LEU A 56 8.68 -5.41 -1.08
N ILE A 57 7.40 -5.55 -1.45
CA ILE A 57 6.83 -6.80 -1.97
C ILE A 57 7.16 -7.01 -3.45
N LYS A 58 7.39 -5.94 -4.21
CA LYS A 58 7.65 -6.00 -5.66
C LYS A 58 8.66 -7.08 -6.09
N PRO A 59 9.83 -7.27 -5.43
CA PRO A 59 10.79 -8.33 -5.79
C PRO A 59 10.23 -9.76 -5.62
N PHE A 60 9.31 -9.95 -4.69
CA PHE A 60 8.72 -11.26 -4.36
C PHE A 60 7.54 -11.62 -5.24
N THR A 61 6.96 -10.64 -5.96
CA THR A 61 5.78 -10.88 -6.82
C THR A 61 6.00 -11.92 -7.92
N ALA A 62 7.26 -12.20 -8.29
CA ALA A 62 7.60 -13.25 -9.26
C ALA A 62 7.03 -14.62 -8.86
N MET A 63 6.98 -14.95 -7.57
CA MET A 63 6.47 -16.24 -7.05
C MET A 63 5.01 -16.50 -7.40
N TRP A 64 4.17 -15.46 -7.49
CA TRP A 64 2.73 -15.61 -7.76
C TRP A 64 2.26 -14.83 -8.99
N LYS A 65 3.16 -14.28 -9.80
CA LYS A 65 2.82 -13.46 -10.97
C LYS A 65 2.02 -14.24 -12.01
N ASN A 66 2.31 -15.53 -12.16
CA ASN A 66 1.64 -16.41 -13.12
C ASN A 66 0.25 -16.86 -12.66
N ASN A 67 -0.15 -16.55 -11.42
CA ASN A 67 -1.45 -16.90 -10.90
C ASN A 67 -2.54 -15.96 -11.44
N HIS A 68 -3.69 -16.52 -11.82
CA HIS A 68 -4.87 -15.77 -12.26
C HIS A 68 -5.35 -14.72 -11.23
N LYS A 69 -5.15 -14.97 -9.92
CA LYS A 69 -5.50 -14.08 -8.80
C LYS A 69 -4.31 -13.31 -8.22
N HIS A 70 -3.20 -13.16 -8.95
CA HIS A 70 -1.98 -12.46 -8.48
C HIS A 70 -2.24 -11.08 -7.85
N LYS A 71 -3.20 -10.30 -8.35
CA LYS A 71 -3.57 -8.99 -7.78
C LYS A 71 -4.14 -9.12 -6.37
N LEU A 72 -5.00 -10.10 -6.15
CA LEU A 72 -5.60 -10.37 -4.84
C LEU A 72 -4.53 -10.88 -3.87
N ILE A 73 -3.69 -11.82 -4.32
CA ILE A 73 -2.56 -12.35 -3.52
C ILE A 73 -1.65 -11.20 -3.08
N THR A 74 -1.28 -10.31 -4.01
CA THR A 74 -0.44 -9.15 -3.70
C THR A 74 -1.07 -8.25 -2.65
N LYS A 75 -2.38 -7.98 -2.74
CA LYS A 75 -3.09 -7.18 -1.74
C LYS A 75 -3.16 -7.86 -0.38
N VAL A 76 -3.46 -9.16 -0.33
CA VAL A 76 -3.47 -9.95 0.90
C VAL A 76 -2.10 -9.92 1.57
N VAL A 77 -1.02 -10.20 0.83
CA VAL A 77 0.35 -10.14 1.35
C VAL A 77 0.69 -8.72 1.85
N THR A 78 0.30 -7.69 1.10
CA THR A 78 0.53 -6.29 1.51
C THR A 78 -0.17 -5.97 2.82
N ASN A 79 -1.43 -6.34 2.97
CA ASN A 79 -2.19 -6.11 4.19
C ASN A 79 -1.61 -6.85 5.39
N LEU A 80 -1.18 -8.10 5.20
CA LEU A 80 -0.56 -8.90 6.26
C LEU A 80 0.80 -8.34 6.69
N VAL A 81 1.60 -7.82 5.74
CA VAL A 81 2.86 -7.14 6.03
C VAL A 81 2.64 -5.87 6.85
N ILE A 82 1.64 -5.06 6.46
CA ILE A 82 1.26 -3.86 7.21
C ILE A 82 0.81 -4.25 8.61
N PHE A 83 -0.10 -5.21 8.73
CA PHE A 83 -0.60 -5.71 10.00
C PHE A 83 0.54 -6.13 10.94
N GLN A 84 1.51 -6.90 10.43
CA GLN A 84 2.62 -7.35 11.25
C GLN A 84 3.55 -6.20 11.69
N ALA A 85 3.76 -5.20 10.84
CA ALA A 85 4.53 -4.03 11.22
C ALA A 85 3.78 -3.15 12.25
N SER A 86 2.47 -3.02 12.09
CA SER A 86 1.59 -2.28 12.99
C SER A 86 1.49 -2.89 14.38
N LYS A 87 1.52 -4.22 14.52
CA LYS A 87 1.60 -4.89 15.83
C LYS A 87 2.77 -4.41 16.68
N VAL A 88 3.89 -4.03 16.04
CA VAL A 88 5.10 -3.54 16.70
C VAL A 88 5.15 -1.99 16.72
N GLY A 89 4.20 -1.31 16.07
CA GLY A 89 4.15 0.14 15.99
C GLY A 89 5.22 0.77 15.09
N ARG A 90 5.68 0.04 14.05
CA ARG A 90 6.73 0.52 13.13
C ARG A 90 6.32 0.41 11.66
N ALA A 91 7.09 1.04 10.78
CA ALA A 91 6.93 0.89 9.33
C ALA A 91 7.26 -0.54 8.85
N PRO A 92 6.67 -0.99 7.73
CA PRO A 92 6.97 -2.27 7.10
C PRO A 92 8.45 -2.44 6.74
N THR A 93 9.00 -3.65 6.90
CA THR A 93 10.39 -3.98 6.55
C THR A 93 10.46 -5.24 5.69
N LYS A 94 11.61 -5.47 5.05
CA LYS A 94 11.85 -6.70 4.28
C LYS A 94 11.69 -7.98 5.12
N SER A 95 12.04 -7.92 6.41
CA SER A 95 11.87 -9.05 7.33
C SER A 95 10.40 -9.41 7.52
N ASP A 96 9.50 -8.43 7.56
CA ASP A 96 8.05 -8.71 7.66
C ASP A 96 7.53 -9.42 6.41
N VAL A 97 8.00 -8.99 5.23
CA VAL A 97 7.64 -9.64 3.96
C VAL A 97 8.06 -11.10 3.95
N ILE A 98 9.30 -11.39 4.37
CA ILE A 98 9.81 -12.76 4.45
C ILE A 98 8.98 -13.60 5.44
N LYS A 99 8.72 -13.09 6.64
CA LYS A 99 7.89 -13.78 7.64
C LYS A 99 6.48 -14.09 7.12
N VAL A 100 5.84 -13.14 6.44
CA VAL A 100 4.50 -13.34 5.85
C VAL A 100 4.55 -14.44 4.77
N ILE A 101 5.56 -14.44 3.91
CA ILE A 101 5.75 -15.48 2.89
C ILE A 101 5.94 -16.85 3.52
N GLU A 102 6.77 -16.94 4.56
CA GLU A 102 7.03 -18.18 5.32
C GLU A 102 5.76 -18.72 5.99
N ILE A 103 5.00 -17.85 6.67
CA ILE A 103 3.75 -18.21 7.36
C ILE A 103 2.68 -18.69 6.37
N LEU A 104 2.57 -18.01 5.22
CA LEU A 104 1.66 -18.42 4.15
C LEU A 104 2.18 -19.62 3.35
N LYS A 105 3.41 -20.08 3.62
CA LYS A 105 4.08 -21.18 2.90
C LYS A 105 4.12 -20.99 1.39
N ILE A 106 4.28 -19.74 0.95
CA ILE A 106 4.37 -19.41 -0.47
C ILE A 106 5.74 -19.83 -1.01
N THR A 107 5.75 -20.51 -2.14
CA THR A 107 6.94 -20.93 -2.88
C THR A 107 6.86 -20.45 -4.33
N ASP A 108 7.91 -20.67 -5.14
CA ASP A 108 7.91 -20.29 -6.55
C ASP A 108 6.85 -21.02 -7.39
N SER A 109 6.41 -22.21 -6.94
CA SER A 109 5.44 -23.05 -7.65
C SER A 109 4.05 -23.07 -7.01
N ASP A 110 3.94 -22.69 -5.73
CA ASP A 110 2.71 -22.85 -4.96
C ASP A 110 2.42 -21.61 -4.09
N ILE A 111 1.13 -21.30 -3.97
CA ILE A 111 0.61 -20.19 -3.17
C ILE A 111 0.31 -20.60 -1.72
N GLY A 112 0.62 -21.85 -1.36
CA GLY A 112 0.59 -22.36 0.00
C GLY A 112 -0.81 -22.31 0.60
N VAL A 113 -0.95 -21.56 1.70
CA VAL A 113 -2.22 -21.42 2.46
C VAL A 113 -3.29 -20.67 1.65
N LEU A 114 -2.93 -19.96 0.58
CA LEU A 114 -3.86 -19.19 -0.24
C LEU A 114 -4.60 -20.04 -1.29
N ASP A 115 -5.26 -21.10 -0.86
CA ASP A 115 -6.07 -21.96 -1.72
C ASP A 115 -7.30 -21.24 -2.31
N THR A 116 -8.06 -21.94 -3.16
CA THR A 116 -9.21 -21.33 -3.86
C THR A 116 -10.29 -20.84 -2.89
N GLU A 117 -10.52 -21.57 -1.80
CA GLU A 117 -11.51 -21.22 -0.78
C GLU A 117 -11.05 -20.01 0.05
N THR A 118 -9.81 -20.02 0.51
CA THR A 118 -9.19 -18.93 1.27
C THR A 118 -9.15 -17.65 0.44
N LEU A 119 -8.79 -17.73 -0.84
CA LEU A 119 -8.83 -16.58 -1.74
C LEU A 119 -10.24 -16.06 -1.98
N LYS A 120 -11.25 -16.95 -2.05
CA LYS A 120 -12.65 -16.53 -2.16
C LYS A 120 -13.08 -15.77 -0.91
N LYS A 121 -12.70 -16.25 0.27
CA LYS A 121 -12.94 -15.57 1.54
C LYS A 121 -12.23 -14.21 1.61
N CYS A 122 -10.94 -14.16 1.27
CA CYS A 122 -10.17 -12.91 1.21
C CYS A 122 -10.80 -11.86 0.30
N SER A 123 -11.43 -12.29 -0.81
CA SER A 123 -12.08 -11.37 -1.75
C SER A 123 -13.36 -10.74 -1.20
N SER A 124 -14.03 -11.40 -0.26
CA SER A 124 -15.30 -10.93 0.32
C SER A 124 -15.10 -10.04 1.56
N GLU A 125 -13.87 -9.97 2.08
CA GLU A 125 -13.55 -9.17 3.26
C GLU A 125 -13.34 -7.68 2.92
N SER A 126 -13.72 -6.81 3.86
CA SER A 126 -13.44 -5.37 3.79
C SER A 126 -11.94 -5.09 3.74
N ILE A 127 -11.17 -5.77 4.59
CA ILE A 127 -9.71 -5.81 4.56
C ILE A 127 -9.31 -7.21 4.09
N GLN A 128 -8.79 -7.29 2.87
CA GLN A 128 -8.51 -8.57 2.23
C GLN A 128 -7.42 -9.33 3.00
N GLY A 129 -7.76 -10.53 3.47
CA GLY A 129 -6.83 -11.41 4.18
C GLY A 129 -6.77 -11.16 5.68
N LEU A 130 -7.68 -10.35 6.26
CA LEU A 130 -7.67 -10.05 7.68
C LEU A 130 -7.81 -11.29 8.53
N HIS A 131 -8.62 -12.29 8.14
CA HIS A 131 -8.74 -13.52 8.92
C HIS A 131 -7.43 -14.32 9.04
N LEU A 132 -6.50 -14.16 8.09
CA LEU A 132 -5.20 -14.83 8.11
C LEU A 132 -4.25 -14.23 9.14
N SER A 133 -4.56 -13.05 9.69
CA SER A 133 -3.80 -12.44 10.79
C SER A 133 -3.69 -13.35 12.02
N LYS A 134 -4.68 -14.21 12.26
CA LYS A 134 -4.69 -15.19 13.36
C LYS A 134 -3.57 -16.22 13.26
N LEU A 135 -3.09 -16.51 12.04
CA LEU A 135 -1.97 -17.42 11.82
C LEU A 135 -0.67 -16.88 12.42
N PHE A 136 -0.56 -15.56 12.58
CA PHE A 136 0.63 -14.92 13.14
C PHE A 136 0.65 -15.04 14.67
N ASP A 137 -0.50 -15.14 15.33
CA ASP A 137 -0.60 -15.30 16.78
C ASP A 137 -0.36 -16.75 17.20
N ALA A 138 -0.93 -17.72 16.48
CA ALA A 138 -0.73 -19.16 16.76
C ALA A 138 0.75 -19.60 16.69
N ASN A 139 1.54 -19.00 15.81
CA ASN A 139 2.97 -19.32 15.67
C ASN A 139 3.88 -18.66 16.75
N GLN A 140 3.36 -17.74 17.56
CA GLN A 140 4.09 -17.14 18.68
C GLN A 140 3.99 -17.99 19.95
N GLU A 141 2.87 -18.70 20.14
CA GLU A 141 2.64 -19.55 21.32
C GLU A 141 3.53 -20.80 21.31
N GLU A 142 3.93 -21.33 20.15
CA GLU A 142 4.81 -22.51 20.05
C GLU A 142 6.30 -22.21 20.33
N LYS A 143 6.69 -20.94 20.50
CA LYS A 143 8.10 -20.54 20.68
C LYS A 143 8.47 -20.09 22.11
N ASN A 144 7.53 -20.15 23.05
CA ASN A 144 7.73 -19.87 24.48
C ASN A 144 7.70 -21.17 25.28
#